data_AF-A0A3R7HVH8-F1
#
_entry.id   AF-A0A3R7HVH8-F1
#
_cell.length_a   1.000
_cell.length_b   1.000
_cell.length_c   1.000
_cell.angle_alpha   90.00
_cell.angle_beta   90.00
_cell.angle_gamma   90.00
#
_symmetry.space_group_name_H-M   'P 1'
#
loop_
_entity.id
_entity.type
_entity.pdbx_description
1 polymer ?
#
loop_
_entity_poly.entity_id
_entity_poly.type
_entity_poly.pdbx_seq_one_letter_code
_entity_poly.pdbx_strand_id
1 'polypeptide(L)'
;MFALRRIRRFSTAPVAPRKEYPKSFISHLRTQKLNVFNIGVAFLTLSLSSQLVTYKQRCEKAVEEQTKLSEKVVVLEKLVLDLGGSLPDEEALAAAKAEANAQRQREEEAKALTAQTSEDKKGKKSLLI
;
A
#
# COMPACT_ATOMS: atom_id res chain seq x y z
N MET A 1 -56.22 43.90 49.49
CA MET A 1 -56.02 42.77 48.56
C MET A 1 -54.68 42.94 47.85
N PHE A 2 -53.62 42.26 48.31
CA PHE A 2 -52.33 42.26 47.62
C PHE A 2 -52.06 40.85 47.09
N ALA A 3 -52.08 40.70 45.76
CA ALA A 3 -51.83 39.44 45.09
C ALA A 3 -50.33 39.10 45.17
N LEU A 4 -49.99 38.08 45.96
CA LEU A 4 -48.66 37.47 46.03
C LEU A 4 -48.34 36.82 44.68
N ARG A 5 -47.62 37.54 43.82
CA ARG A 5 -46.99 37.00 42.61
C ARG A 5 -45.91 35.99 43.02
N ARG A 6 -46.24 34.69 42.98
CA ARG A 6 -45.29 33.59 43.11
C ARG A 6 -44.24 33.69 41.99
N ILE A 7 -43.04 34.14 42.35
CA ILE A 7 -41.85 34.04 41.50
C ILE A 7 -41.50 32.55 41.43
N ARG A 8 -41.83 31.90 40.31
CA ARG A 8 -41.31 30.57 39.97
C ARG A 8 -39.80 30.68 39.83
N ARG A 9 -39.07 30.25 40.86
CA ARG A 9 -37.62 30.02 40.76
C ARG A 9 -37.43 28.82 39.84
N PHE A 10 -36.97 29.07 38.62
CA PHE A 10 -36.50 28.01 37.73
C PHE A 10 -35.31 27.34 38.40
N SER A 11 -35.52 26.08 38.77
CA SER A 11 -34.54 25.16 39.29
C SER A 11 -33.31 25.12 38.37
N THR A 12 -32.13 25.45 38.91
CA THR A 12 -30.83 25.10 38.33
C THR A 12 -30.44 23.68 38.76
N ALA A 13 -31.39 22.73 38.72
CA ALA A 13 -31.01 21.32 38.70
C ALA A 13 -30.17 21.11 37.43
N PRO A 14 -29.00 20.46 37.51
CA PRO A 14 -28.16 20.23 36.35
C PRO A 14 -28.96 19.41 35.35
N VAL A 15 -29.32 20.08 34.25
CA VAL A 15 -29.90 19.49 33.05
C VAL A 15 -29.01 18.30 32.68
N ALA A 16 -29.61 17.12 32.53
CA ALA A 16 -28.96 15.90 32.06
C ALA A 16 -27.86 16.22 31.04
N PRO A 17 -26.65 15.63 31.16
CA PRO A 17 -25.46 16.14 30.49
C PRO A 17 -25.73 16.25 28.99
N ARG A 18 -25.92 17.49 28.54
CA ARG A 18 -26.03 17.79 27.12
C ARG A 18 -24.72 17.28 26.52
N LYS A 19 -24.78 16.54 25.41
CA LYS A 19 -23.60 16.05 24.69
C LYS A 19 -22.74 17.26 24.31
N GLU A 20 -21.76 17.57 25.16
CA GLU A 20 -20.82 18.65 24.94
C GLU A 20 -19.98 18.29 23.72
N TYR A 21 -19.87 19.23 22.78
CA TYR A 21 -18.95 19.05 21.66
C TYR A 21 -17.53 18.90 22.21
N PRO A 22 -16.76 17.93 21.70
CA PRO A 22 -15.43 17.66 22.22
C PRO A 22 -14.56 18.90 22.11
N LYS A 23 -13.93 19.29 23.22
CA LYS A 23 -13.05 20.47 23.29
C LYS A 23 -11.82 20.34 22.38
N SER A 24 -11.48 19.11 21.97
CA SER A 24 -10.42 18.82 20.99
C SER A 24 -10.68 17.49 20.26
N PHE A 25 -10.17 17.38 19.03
CA PHE A 25 -10.25 16.16 18.21
C PHE A 25 -9.68 14.92 18.93
N ILE A 26 -8.56 15.08 19.64
CA ILE A 26 -7.90 14.00 20.39
C ILE A 26 -8.78 13.50 21.54
N SER A 27 -9.44 14.41 22.26
CA SER A 27 -10.38 14.03 23.33
C SER A 27 -11.58 13.24 22.80
N HIS A 28 -12.02 13.55 21.58
CA HIS A 28 -13.11 12.81 20.92
C HIS A 28 -12.69 11.39 20.54
N LEU A 29 -11.51 11.23 19.91
CA LEU A 29 -10.98 9.92 19.52
C LEU A 29 -10.73 9.02 20.73
N ARG A 30 -10.23 9.57 21.85
CA ARG A 30 -10.00 8.81 23.09
C ARG A 30 -11.28 8.22 23.67
N THR A 31 -12.42 8.90 23.48
CA THR A 31 -13.73 8.45 23.99
C THR A 31 -14.50 7.58 22.99
N GLN A 32 -14.09 7.53 21.72
CA GLN A 32 -14.72 6.68 20.72
C GLN A 32 -14.22 5.23 20.87
N LYS A 33 -15.15 4.32 21.16
CA LYS A 33 -14.90 2.88 21.03
C LYS A 33 -14.83 2.53 19.54
N LEU A 34 -13.64 2.64 18.96
CA LEU A 34 -13.38 2.22 17.59
C LEU A 34 -13.22 0.70 17.53
N ASN A 35 -13.90 0.06 16.58
CA ASN A 35 -13.70 -1.36 16.29
C ASN A 35 -12.45 -1.53 15.39
N VAL A 36 -11.28 -1.38 16.01
CA VAL A 36 -9.97 -1.36 15.33
C VAL A 36 -9.73 -2.64 14.53
N PHE A 37 -10.27 -3.78 14.96
CA PHE A 37 -10.16 -5.05 14.25
C PHE A 37 -10.91 -5.02 12.91
N ASN A 38 -12.19 -4.64 12.91
CA ASN A 38 -12.97 -4.57 11.67
C ASN A 38 -12.44 -3.50 10.72
N ILE A 39 -11.96 -2.37 11.26
CA ILE A 39 -11.32 -1.31 10.47
C ILE A 39 -10.01 -1.82 9.85
N GLY A 40 -9.20 -2.57 10.61
CA GLY A 40 -7.95 -3.17 10.13
C GLY A 40 -8.19 -4.19 9.02
N VAL A 41 -9.19 -5.07 9.18
CA VAL A 41 -9.57 -6.04 8.15
C VAL A 41 -10.06 -5.32 6.89
N ALA A 42 -10.92 -4.32 7.02
CA ALA A 42 -11.40 -3.53 5.88
C ALA A 42 -10.26 -2.78 5.17
N PHE A 43 -9.31 -2.21 5.92
CA PHE A 43 -8.15 -1.54 5.32
C PHE A 43 -7.24 -2.52 4.60
N LEU A 44 -7.00 -3.70 5.19
CA LEU A 44 -6.17 -4.73 4.59
C LEU A 44 -6.78 -5.24 3.29
N THR A 45 -8.09 -5.52 3.26
CA THR A 45 -8.77 -5.96 2.04
C THR A 45 -8.79 -4.89 0.97
N LEU A 46 -9.06 -3.63 1.32
CA LEU A 46 -8.98 -2.50 0.38
C LEU A 46 -7.56 -2.31 -0.16
N SER A 47 -6.54 -2.36 0.70
CA SER A 47 -5.14 -2.25 0.29
C SER A 47 -4.75 -3.38 -0.66
N LEU A 48 -5.10 -4.63 -0.32
CA LEU A 48 -4.75 -5.79 -1.12
C LEU A 48 -5.50 -5.81 -2.46
N SER A 49 -6.79 -5.43 -2.46
CA SER A 49 -7.55 -5.28 -3.71
C SER A 49 -6.99 -4.19 -4.62
N SER A 50 -6.57 -3.04 -4.05
CA SER A 50 -5.92 -1.97 -4.80
C SER A 50 -4.58 -2.41 -5.40
N GLN A 51 -3.78 -3.14 -4.64
CA GLN A 51 -2.53 -3.71 -5.13
C GLN A 51 -2.80 -4.68 -6.28
N LEU A 52 -3.76 -5.61 -6.14
CA LEU A 52 -4.10 -6.57 -7.19
C LEU A 52 -4.56 -5.89 -8.49
N VAL A 53 -5.40 -4.87 -8.41
CA VAL A 53 -5.85 -4.12 -9.60
C VAL A 53 -4.66 -3.42 -10.27
N THR A 54 -3.78 -2.82 -9.49
CA THR A 54 -2.58 -2.15 -10.00
C THR A 54 -1.64 -3.14 -10.69
N TYR A 55 -1.42 -4.31 -10.08
CA TYR A 55 -0.61 -5.38 -10.67
C TYR A 55 -1.22 -5.89 -11.98
N LYS A 56 -2.54 -6.13 -12.00
CA LYS A 56 -3.24 -6.55 -13.22
C LYS A 56 -3.03 -5.56 -14.36
N GLN A 57 -3.23 -4.26 -14.12
CA GLN A 57 -3.03 -3.23 -15.13
C GLN A 57 -1.57 -3.13 -15.60
N ARG A 58 -0.60 -3.31 -14.70
CA ARG A 58 0.82 -3.33 -15.07
C ARG A 58 1.17 -4.54 -15.93
N CYS A 59 0.64 -5.71 -15.59
CA CYS A 59 0.82 -6.93 -16.40
C CYS A 59 0.19 -6.79 -17.78
N GLU A 60 -1.03 -6.27 -17.87
CA GLU A 60 -1.70 -6.03 -19.16
C GLU A 60 -0.87 -5.09 -20.05
N LYS A 61 -0.39 -3.97 -19.51
CA LYS A 61 0.49 -3.05 -20.24
C LYS A 61 1.80 -3.72 -20.68
N ALA A 62 2.43 -4.50 -19.80
CA ALA A 62 3.67 -5.20 -20.12
C ALA A 62 3.45 -6.24 -21.24
N VAL A 63 2.31 -6.93 -21.26
CA VAL A 63 1.94 -7.86 -22.33
C VAL A 63 1.72 -7.12 -23.65
N GLU A 64 0.99 -6.00 -23.64
CA GLU A 64 0.79 -5.18 -24.84
C GLU A 64 2.10 -4.59 -25.39
N GLU A 65 3.04 -4.22 -24.52
CA GLU A 65 4.37 -3.77 -24.92
C GLU A 65 5.20 -4.94 -25.48
N GLN A 66 5.12 -6.11 -24.85
CA GLN A 66 5.81 -7.31 -25.31
C GLN A 66 5.34 -7.74 -26.70
N THR A 67 4.04 -7.71 -26.99
CA THR A 67 3.52 -8.06 -28.32
C THR A 67 4.07 -7.10 -29.38
N LYS A 68 3.98 -5.78 -29.13
CA LYS A 68 4.55 -4.76 -30.03
C LYS A 68 6.06 -4.92 -30.23
N LEU A 69 6.79 -5.26 -29.19
CA LEU A 69 8.24 -5.50 -29.27
C LEU A 69 8.53 -6.78 -30.05
N SER A 70 7.78 -7.85 -29.85
CA SER A 70 7.96 -9.10 -30.60
C SER A 70 7.72 -8.90 -32.10
N GLU A 71 6.69 -8.15 -32.49
CA GLU A 71 6.45 -7.80 -33.89
C GLU A 71 7.63 -7.03 -34.50
N LYS A 72 8.18 -6.06 -33.75
CA LYS A 72 9.37 -5.30 -34.19
C LYS A 72 10.61 -6.18 -34.29
N VAL A 73 10.81 -7.09 -33.35
CA VAL A 73 11.92 -8.05 -33.38
C VAL A 73 11.82 -8.94 -34.62
N VAL A 74 10.64 -9.46 -34.95
CA VAL A 74 10.43 -10.27 -36.17
C VAL A 74 10.76 -9.49 -37.43
N VAL A 75 10.41 -8.20 -37.50
CA VAL A 75 10.78 -7.34 -38.64
C VAL A 75 12.30 -7.13 -38.69
N LEU A 76 12.93 -6.89 -37.54
CA LEU A 76 14.38 -6.71 -37.45
C LEU A 76 15.13 -7.99 -37.81
N GLU A 77 14.67 -9.17 -37.38
CA GLU A 77 15.24 -10.46 -37.74
C GLU A 77 15.23 -10.67 -39.26
N LYS A 78 14.12 -10.34 -39.92
CA LYS A 78 14.02 -10.41 -41.39
C LYS A 78 15.01 -9.46 -42.05
N LEU A 79 15.09 -8.21 -41.59
CA LEU A 79 16.03 -7.22 -42.15
C LEU A 79 17.50 -7.61 -41.93
N VAL A 80 17.83 -8.23 -40.79
CA VAL A 80 19.18 -8.72 -40.51
C VAL A 80 19.54 -9.85 -41.46
N LEU A 81 18.62 -10.78 -41.71
CA LEU A 81 18.82 -11.85 -42.69
C LEU A 81 18.95 -11.30 -44.12
N ASP A 82 18.11 -10.33 -44.50
CA ASP A 82 18.16 -9.68 -45.82
C ASP A 82 19.48 -8.92 -46.06
N LEU A 83 20.09 -8.38 -45.00
CA LEU A 83 21.38 -7.69 -45.03
C LEU A 83 22.59 -8.64 -44.88
N GLY A 84 22.36 -9.95 -44.78
CA GLY A 84 23.40 -10.98 -44.70
C GLY A 84 24.00 -11.19 -43.31
N GLY A 85 23.34 -10.74 -42.25
CA GLY A 85 23.73 -11.01 -40.86
C GLY A 85 23.28 -12.39 -40.36
N SER A 86 23.96 -12.91 -39.35
CA SER A 86 23.59 -14.15 -38.65
C SER A 86 22.90 -13.81 -37.32
N LEU A 87 21.82 -14.52 -37.01
CA LEU A 87 21.13 -14.45 -35.73
C LEU A 87 21.86 -15.31 -34.69
N PRO A 88 21.93 -14.88 -33.41
CA PRO A 88 22.54 -15.67 -32.34
C PRO A 88 21.72 -16.93 -32.05
N ASP A 89 22.43 -18.06 -31.85
CA ASP A 89 21.82 -19.36 -31.56
C ASP A 89 20.99 -19.35 -30.26
N GLU A 90 19.90 -20.13 -30.24
CA GLU A 90 18.99 -20.26 -29.09
C GLU A 90 19.71 -20.63 -27.78
N GLU A 91 20.82 -21.36 -27.87
CA GLU A 91 21.65 -21.74 -26.71
C GLU A 91 22.36 -20.54 -26.06
N ALA A 92 22.82 -19.56 -26.85
CA ALA A 92 23.44 -18.34 -26.33
C ALA A 92 22.38 -17.42 -25.66
N LEU A 93 21.16 -17.42 -26.18
CA LEU A 93 20.02 -16.69 -25.60
C LEU A 93 19.55 -17.34 -24.29
N ALA A 94 19.58 -18.66 -24.18
CA ALA A 94 19.24 -19.39 -22.96
C ALA A 94 20.27 -19.12 -21.84
N ALA A 95 21.56 -19.11 -22.15
CA ALA A 95 22.62 -18.80 -21.19
C ALA A 95 22.50 -17.36 -20.67
N ALA A 96 22.28 -16.38 -21.54
CA ALA A 96 22.13 -14.97 -21.14
C ALA A 96 20.88 -14.74 -20.27
N LYS A 97 19.76 -15.42 -20.55
CA LYS A 97 18.55 -15.36 -19.71
C LYS A 97 18.77 -16.00 -18.34
N ALA A 98 19.51 -17.11 -18.27
CA ALA A 98 19.83 -17.77 -17.00
C ALA A 98 20.70 -16.88 -16.11
N GLU A 99 21.71 -16.22 -16.68
CA GLU A 99 22.58 -15.30 -15.95
C GLU A 99 21.83 -14.04 -15.48
N ALA A 100 20.96 -13.46 -16.31
CA ALA A 100 20.15 -12.30 -15.94
C ALA A 100 19.15 -12.64 -14.81
N ASN A 101 18.54 -13.83 -14.83
CA ASN A 101 17.65 -14.28 -13.77
C ASN A 101 18.41 -14.56 -12.46
N ALA A 102 19.61 -15.14 -12.54
CA ALA A 102 20.45 -15.36 -11.37
C ALA A 102 20.90 -14.03 -10.72
N GLN A 103 21.17 -13.00 -11.52
CA GLN A 103 21.49 -11.66 -10.99
C GLN A 103 20.29 -11.02 -10.29
N ARG A 104 19.08 -11.13 -10.86
CA ARG A 104 17.85 -10.62 -10.23
C ARG A 104 17.56 -11.30 -8.89
N GLN A 105 17.72 -12.63 -8.81
CA GLN A 105 17.54 -13.37 -7.56
C GLN A 105 18.53 -12.93 -6.48
N ARG A 106 19.80 -12.73 -6.84
CA ARG A 106 20.81 -12.20 -5.90
C ARG A 106 20.49 -10.79 -5.40
N GLU A 107 19.94 -9.93 -6.27
CA GLU A 107 19.53 -8.58 -5.87
C GLU A 107 18.28 -8.58 -4.98
N GLU A 108 17.33 -9.48 -5.21
CA GLU A 108 16.13 -9.65 -4.39
C GLU A 108 16.50 -10.19 -3.00
N GLU A 109 17.41 -11.16 -2.92
CA GLU A 109 17.97 -11.67 -1.66
C GLU A 109 18.72 -10.59 -0.88
N ALA A 110 19.54 -9.77 -1.55
CA ALA A 110 20.24 -8.66 -0.92
C ALA A 110 19.27 -7.59 -0.37
N LYS A 111 18.16 -7.34 -1.07
CA LYS A 111 17.09 -6.43 -0.60
C LYS A 111 16.33 -7.02 0.59
N ALA A 112 16.10 -8.33 0.63
CA ALA A 112 15.47 -9.00 1.77
C ALA A 112 16.36 -8.96 3.03
N LEU A 113 17.67 -9.17 2.87
CA LEU A 113 18.65 -9.14 3.98
C LEU A 113 18.84 -7.72 4.55
N THR A 114 18.83 -6.70 3.70
CA THR A 114 18.91 -5.29 4.15
C THR A 114 17.62 -4.84 4.85
N ALA A 115 16.46 -5.36 4.45
CA ALA A 115 15.20 -5.11 5.16
C ALA A 115 15.20 -5.74 6.57
N GLN A 116 15.63 -7.00 6.72
CA GLN A 116 15.69 -7.69 8.01
C GLN A 116 16.67 -7.04 9.00
N THR A 117 17.85 -6.59 8.54
CA THR A 117 18.85 -5.95 9.41
C THR A 117 18.46 -4.54 9.89
N SER A 118 17.42 -3.93 9.31
CA SER A 118 16.92 -2.61 9.70
C SER A 118 15.89 -2.64 10.85
N GLU A 119 15.17 -3.76 11.02
CA GLU A 119 14.20 -3.93 12.13
C GLU A 119 14.90 -4.17 13.47
N ASP A 120 15.99 -4.95 13.50
CA ASP A 120 16.71 -5.29 14.74
C ASP A 120 17.34 -4.07 15.45
N LYS A 121 17.61 -2.98 14.72
CA LYS A 121 18.17 -1.75 15.31
C LYS A 121 17.12 -0.83 15.93
N LYS A 122 15.83 -1.03 15.65
CA LYS A 122 14.74 -0.22 16.24
C LYS A 122 14.16 -0.81 17.53
N GLY A 123 14.31 -2.12 17.77
CA GLY A 123 13.73 -2.79 18.94
C GLY A 123 14.45 -2.57 20.29
N LYS A 124 15.69 -2.08 20.31
CA LYS A 124 16.49 -1.97 21.56
C LYS A 124 16.49 -0.60 22.23
N LYS A 125 15.72 0.38 21.74
CA LYS A 125 15.72 1.76 22.30
C LYS A 125 14.47 2.17 23.08
N SER A 126 13.48 1.29 23.26
CA SER A 126 12.19 1.67 23.89
C SER A 126 11.94 1.02 25.26
N LEU A 127 12.98 0.73 26.03
CA LEU A 127 12.87 0.24 27.41
C LEU A 127 13.80 1.05 28.29
N LEU A 128 13.39 2.28 28.60
CA LEU A 128 13.83 3.15 29.69
C LEU A 128 13.11 4.51 29.52
N ILE A 129 11.96 4.62 30.17
CA ILE A 129 11.36 5.75 30.91
C ILE A 129 9.92 5.34 31.24
#